data_AF-A0A927A6Q3-F1
#
_entry.id   AF-A0A927A6Q3-F1
#
_cell.length_a   1.000
_cell.length_b   1.000
_cell.length_c   1.000
_cell.angle_alpha   90.00
_cell.angle_beta   90.00
_cell.angle_gamma   90.00
#
_symmetry.space_group_name_H-M   'P 1'
#
loop_
_entity.id
_entity.type
_entity.pdbx_description
1 polymer ?
#
loop_
_entity_poly.entity_id
_entity_poly.type
_entity_poly.pdbx_seq_one_letter_code
_entity_poly.pdbx_strand_id
1 'polypeptide(L)'
;MKIAIAQLNPIIGDLPGNSQKILEMAIQAASKGARLLLTPELSLCGYPPRDLLLDPSFVEAMDITLQQLARDLPPNLAVLVGTVAQNLKAHITGGKTLFNSIALLEGGEVKQIFHKRLLPTYDVFDERRYFEPGSQANYFILDKINIGITICEDLWNDEEFWGKRSYPVNPIAELAVLGVDLIVNLSASPYTVSKQRFREIILRHSALRFLQPVIYANQVGGNDDLIFDGHSFALNRQGEMMCCARGFETDLVIVEFDEVQRDLQLGSVAPVYESENEEIWHALVLGVRDYARKCRFSQVVLGLSGGVDSALVAAIASDALGKENVLGVLMPSPYSSQHSISDALALAENLGIKTNILPIGELMQSFDHTLVELFAGTEFGIAEENLQSRIRGNLLMAIANKFGYLLLSTGNKSEMAVGYCTLYGDMNGGLAVIADVPKTRVYSLCHWLNRHGEIIPENILTKAPSAELKPGQIDQDSLPPYEILDDILQRLIHNHQSAAQIVASGHDAAIVDRVIQMVSRAEFKRRQAPPGLKITDRAFGTGWRMPIASNWVGVKNIYHNQTTPNLVCCVAEDTQEQIK
;
A
#
# COMPACT_ATOMS: atom_id res chain seq x y z
N MET A 1 12.07 -15.25 30.98
CA MET A 1 10.65 -15.18 30.57
C MET A 1 10.48 -15.40 29.07
N LYS A 2 9.59 -16.30 28.63
CA LYS A 2 9.26 -16.48 27.19
C LYS A 2 8.15 -15.52 26.75
N ILE A 3 8.36 -14.84 25.63
CA ILE A 3 7.46 -13.85 25.04
C ILE A 3 7.10 -14.31 23.63
N ALA A 4 5.81 -14.43 23.35
CA ALA A 4 5.29 -14.83 22.06
C ALA A 4 4.79 -13.61 21.27
N ILE A 5 4.99 -13.63 19.95
CA ILE A 5 4.50 -12.63 19.01
C ILE A 5 3.48 -13.31 18.10
N ALA A 6 2.21 -12.94 18.24
CA ALA A 6 1.17 -13.38 17.31
C ALA A 6 1.10 -12.42 16.12
N GLN A 7 1.66 -12.82 14.99
CA GLN A 7 1.54 -12.08 13.74
C GLN A 7 0.20 -12.42 13.07
N LEU A 8 -0.79 -11.56 13.29
CA LEU A 8 -2.20 -11.84 12.94
C LEU A 8 -2.64 -11.15 11.66
N ASN A 9 -3.58 -11.80 10.96
CA ASN A 9 -4.35 -11.26 9.84
C ASN A 9 -5.82 -11.03 10.25
N PRO A 10 -6.11 -9.92 10.95
CA PRO A 10 -7.46 -9.58 11.36
C PRO A 10 -8.31 -9.14 10.17
N ILE A 11 -9.61 -9.37 10.27
CA ILE A 11 -10.62 -8.87 9.33
C ILE A 11 -11.28 -7.67 9.99
N ILE A 12 -11.32 -6.53 9.29
CA ILE A 12 -11.91 -5.31 9.82
C ILE A 12 -13.38 -5.57 10.19
N GLY A 13 -13.74 -5.29 11.45
CA GLY A 13 -15.11 -5.42 11.96
C GLY A 13 -15.51 -6.82 12.46
N ASP A 14 -14.75 -7.87 12.18
CA ASP A 14 -15.06 -9.24 12.61
C ASP A 14 -14.55 -9.51 14.04
N LEU A 15 -15.18 -8.84 15.03
CA LEU A 15 -14.78 -8.94 16.44
C LEU A 15 -14.75 -10.40 16.95
N PRO A 16 -15.76 -11.25 16.71
CA PRO A 16 -15.73 -12.64 17.16
C PRO A 16 -14.62 -13.45 16.50
N GLY A 17 -14.46 -13.33 15.17
CA GLY A 17 -13.43 -14.07 14.44
C GLY A 17 -12.01 -13.63 14.81
N ASN A 18 -11.78 -12.34 15.02
CA ASN A 18 -10.49 -11.83 15.46
C ASN A 18 -10.18 -12.24 16.91
N SER A 19 -11.16 -12.16 17.81
CA SER A 19 -11.04 -12.63 19.20
C SER A 19 -10.67 -14.12 19.25
N GLN A 20 -11.35 -14.94 18.43
CA GLN A 20 -11.07 -16.37 18.32
C GLN A 20 -9.64 -16.65 17.82
N LYS A 21 -9.15 -15.92 16.81
CA LYS A 21 -7.76 -16.04 16.34
C LYS A 21 -6.74 -15.67 17.41
N ILE A 22 -7.02 -14.63 18.21
CA ILE A 22 -6.16 -14.24 19.34
C ILE A 22 -6.13 -15.35 20.38
N LEU A 23 -7.30 -15.91 20.74
CA LEU A 23 -7.41 -17.01 21.69
C LEU A 23 -6.65 -18.26 21.20
N GLU A 24 -6.76 -18.62 19.93
CA GLU A 24 -6.02 -19.74 19.34
C GLU A 24 -4.50 -19.57 19.45
N MET A 25 -3.99 -18.37 19.16
CA MET A 25 -2.57 -18.06 19.33
C MET A 25 -2.16 -18.05 20.81
N ALA A 26 -3.02 -17.58 21.70
CA ALA A 26 -2.80 -17.61 23.14
C ALA A 26 -2.70 -19.04 23.70
N ILE A 27 -3.60 -19.94 23.28
CA ILE A 27 -3.55 -21.35 23.65
C ILE A 27 -2.24 -21.99 23.16
N GLN A 28 -1.85 -21.74 21.91
CA GLN A 28 -0.60 -22.25 21.35
C GLN A 28 0.62 -21.69 22.09
N ALA A 29 0.66 -20.39 22.38
CA ALA A 29 1.74 -19.74 23.10
C ALA A 29 1.88 -20.28 24.53
N ALA A 30 0.76 -20.42 25.25
CA ALA A 30 0.73 -21.01 26.59
C ALA A 30 1.25 -22.46 26.57
N SER A 31 0.88 -23.27 25.56
CA SER A 31 1.38 -24.64 25.41
C SER A 31 2.90 -24.73 25.24
N LYS A 32 3.52 -23.67 24.69
CA LYS A 32 4.97 -23.53 24.51
C LYS A 32 5.65 -22.86 25.72
N GLY A 33 4.90 -22.58 26.79
CA GLY A 33 5.39 -21.97 28.03
C GLY A 33 5.61 -20.46 27.93
N ALA A 34 4.97 -19.77 26.98
CA ALA A 34 4.99 -18.31 26.94
C ALA A 34 4.28 -17.72 28.17
N ARG A 35 4.84 -16.64 28.71
CA ARG A 35 4.29 -15.88 29.84
C ARG A 35 3.56 -14.62 29.37
N LEU A 36 3.98 -14.08 28.23
CA LEU A 36 3.41 -12.92 27.57
C LEU A 36 3.15 -13.22 26.10
N LEU A 37 1.99 -12.84 25.59
CA LEU A 37 1.66 -12.82 24.16
C LEU A 37 1.43 -11.37 23.70
N LEU A 38 2.04 -11.01 22.59
CA LEU A 38 1.89 -9.72 21.92
C LEU A 38 0.99 -9.89 20.70
N THR A 39 -0.02 -9.02 20.53
CA THR A 39 -0.78 -8.92 19.29
C THR A 39 -0.58 -7.55 18.62
N PRO A 40 -0.88 -7.42 17.31
CA PRO A 40 -0.72 -6.15 16.59
C PRO A 40 -1.63 -5.03 17.10
N GLU A 41 -1.33 -3.81 16.66
CA GLU A 41 -2.19 -2.65 16.85
C GLU A 41 -3.62 -2.91 16.34
N LEU A 42 -4.63 -2.50 17.12
CA LEU A 42 -6.05 -2.71 16.83
C LEU A 42 -6.42 -4.16 16.41
N SER A 43 -5.66 -5.17 16.84
CA SER A 43 -5.86 -6.56 16.42
C SER A 43 -7.26 -7.12 16.64
N LEU A 44 -8.00 -6.62 17.64
CA LEU A 44 -9.35 -7.09 17.94
C LEU A 44 -10.35 -6.67 16.87
N CYS A 45 -10.21 -5.47 16.32
CA CYS A 45 -11.14 -4.92 15.33
C CYS A 45 -10.58 -4.87 13.90
N GLY A 46 -9.27 -5.09 13.74
CA GLY A 46 -8.54 -4.96 12.48
C GLY A 46 -8.20 -3.52 12.13
N TYR A 47 -7.12 -3.32 11.37
CA TYR A 47 -6.64 -2.00 10.95
C TYR A 47 -6.62 -1.83 9.43
N PRO A 48 -7.05 -0.66 8.88
CA PRO A 48 -7.68 0.47 9.56
C PRO A 48 -9.23 0.40 9.58
N PRO A 49 -9.91 0.55 10.73
CA PRO A 49 -11.38 0.42 10.80
C PRO A 49 -12.16 1.65 10.29
N ARG A 50 -11.47 2.79 10.07
CA ARG A 50 -12.04 4.04 9.53
C ARG A 50 -13.31 4.48 10.30
N ASP A 51 -14.34 4.95 9.58
CA ASP A 51 -15.56 5.51 10.17
C ASP A 51 -16.44 4.48 10.90
N LEU A 52 -16.11 3.17 10.91
CA LEU A 52 -16.71 2.22 11.87
C LEU A 52 -16.49 2.67 13.32
N LEU A 53 -15.39 3.40 13.56
CA LEU A 53 -15.11 4.01 14.86
C LEU A 53 -16.12 5.10 15.26
N LEU A 54 -16.90 5.63 14.32
CA LEU A 54 -17.94 6.60 14.61
C LEU A 54 -19.25 5.94 15.05
N ASP A 55 -19.36 4.61 14.95
CA ASP A 55 -20.51 3.84 15.43
C ASP A 55 -20.31 3.45 16.90
N PRO A 56 -21.09 4.00 17.84
CA PRO A 56 -20.95 3.66 19.26
C PRO A 56 -21.22 2.17 19.55
N SER A 57 -22.08 1.52 18.77
CA SER A 57 -22.39 0.10 18.97
C SER A 57 -21.22 -0.81 18.61
N PHE A 58 -20.38 -0.39 17.65
CA PHE A 58 -19.15 -1.10 17.31
C PHE A 58 -18.12 -1.01 18.44
N VAL A 59 -17.99 0.17 19.06
CA VAL A 59 -17.09 0.40 20.21
C VAL A 59 -17.56 -0.37 21.43
N GLU A 60 -18.87 -0.39 21.71
CA GLU A 60 -19.45 -1.19 22.81
C GLU A 60 -19.26 -2.69 22.59
N ALA A 61 -19.53 -3.19 21.38
CA ALA A 61 -19.31 -4.59 21.03
C ALA A 61 -17.83 -4.98 21.18
N MET A 62 -16.90 -4.08 20.87
CA MET A 62 -15.46 -4.29 21.03
C MET A 62 -15.07 -4.44 22.51
N ASP A 63 -15.62 -3.60 23.40
CA ASP A 63 -15.40 -3.73 24.84
C ASP A 63 -15.95 -5.05 25.38
N ILE A 64 -17.20 -5.41 25.03
CA ILE A 64 -17.81 -6.70 25.44
C ILE A 64 -16.95 -7.87 24.97
N THR A 65 -16.49 -7.84 23.72
CA THR A 65 -15.65 -8.91 23.15
C THR A 65 -14.31 -8.99 23.86
N LEU A 66 -13.69 -7.86 24.21
CA LEU A 66 -12.44 -7.80 24.96
C LEU A 66 -12.58 -8.39 26.36
N GLN A 67 -13.65 -8.07 27.08
CA GLN A 67 -13.94 -8.62 28.40
C GLN A 67 -14.18 -10.12 28.35
N GLN A 68 -14.86 -10.61 27.30
CA GLN A 68 -15.08 -12.04 27.10
C GLN A 68 -13.76 -12.75 26.80
N LEU A 69 -12.96 -12.20 25.88
CA LEU A 69 -11.64 -12.73 25.56
C LEU A 69 -10.77 -12.84 26.82
N ALA A 70 -10.76 -11.81 27.69
CA ALA A 70 -9.99 -11.84 28.93
C ALA A 70 -10.30 -13.06 29.81
N ARG A 71 -11.57 -13.49 29.86
CA ARG A 71 -12.04 -14.66 30.63
C ARG A 71 -11.67 -15.99 29.98
N ASP A 72 -11.63 -16.02 28.65
CA ASP A 72 -11.39 -17.24 27.88
C ASP A 72 -9.89 -17.56 27.73
N LEU A 73 -9.02 -16.57 28.00
CA LEU A 73 -7.57 -16.72 27.92
C LEU A 73 -7.00 -17.72 28.95
N PRO A 74 -5.87 -18.40 28.63
CA PRO A 74 -5.17 -19.25 29.58
C PRO A 74 -4.79 -18.48 30.87
N PRO A 75 -5.00 -19.05 32.07
CA PRO A 75 -4.94 -18.30 33.33
C PRO A 75 -3.56 -17.75 33.70
N ASN A 76 -2.48 -18.36 33.20
CA ASN A 76 -1.09 -17.98 33.50
C ASN A 76 -0.40 -17.20 32.36
N LEU A 77 -1.17 -16.75 31.37
CA LEU A 77 -0.66 -15.99 30.22
C LEU A 77 -1.17 -14.56 30.29
N ALA A 78 -0.27 -13.59 30.23
CA ALA A 78 -0.62 -12.21 29.96
C ALA A 78 -0.71 -11.99 28.45
N VAL A 79 -1.71 -11.26 27.98
CA VAL A 79 -1.88 -10.95 26.57
C VAL A 79 -2.08 -9.44 26.38
N LEU A 80 -1.26 -8.84 25.53
CA LEU A 80 -1.47 -7.47 25.06
C LEU A 80 -2.32 -7.50 23.80
N VAL A 81 -3.53 -6.95 23.88
CA VAL A 81 -4.51 -6.94 22.78
C VAL A 81 -4.75 -5.53 22.26
N GLY A 82 -4.54 -5.31 20.97
CA GLY A 82 -4.90 -4.06 20.31
C GLY A 82 -6.40 -3.84 20.23
N THR A 83 -6.89 -2.70 20.73
CA THR A 83 -8.31 -2.37 20.87
C THR A 83 -8.53 -0.84 20.83
N VAL A 84 -9.79 -0.42 20.88
CA VAL A 84 -10.20 0.97 21.04
C VAL A 84 -10.72 1.18 22.46
N ALA A 85 -10.28 2.25 23.12
CA ALA A 85 -10.79 2.64 24.43
C ALA A 85 -11.57 3.95 24.35
N GLN A 86 -12.62 4.10 25.15
CA GLN A 86 -13.40 5.33 25.22
C GLN A 86 -12.69 6.40 26.05
N ASN A 87 -12.68 7.64 25.54
CA ASN A 87 -12.30 8.82 26.30
C ASN A 87 -13.52 9.41 27.01
N LEU A 88 -13.80 8.90 28.21
CA LEU A 88 -14.93 9.37 29.03
C LEU A 88 -14.82 10.86 29.43
N LYS A 89 -13.63 11.46 29.32
CA LYS A 89 -13.39 12.87 29.64
C LYS A 89 -13.53 13.79 28.42
N ALA A 90 -13.79 13.26 27.22
CA ALA A 90 -13.84 14.05 25.99
C ALA A 90 -14.83 15.22 26.08
N HIS A 91 -16.01 15.00 26.65
CA HIS A 91 -17.03 16.05 26.83
C HIS A 91 -16.64 17.12 27.85
N ILE A 92 -15.73 16.82 28.78
CA ILE A 92 -15.30 17.73 29.85
C ILE A 92 -14.05 18.51 29.42
N THR A 93 -13.08 17.82 28.83
CA THR A 93 -11.76 18.37 28.49
C THR A 93 -11.69 18.95 27.08
N GLY A 94 -12.67 18.62 26.23
CA GLY A 94 -12.56 18.79 24.79
C GLY A 94 -11.58 17.77 24.20
N GLY A 95 -11.87 17.24 23.02
CA GLY A 95 -11.03 16.24 22.36
C GLY A 95 -11.85 15.16 21.66
N LYS A 96 -11.16 14.11 21.20
CA LYS A 96 -11.80 12.94 20.59
C LYS A 96 -12.29 11.96 21.65
N THR A 97 -13.36 11.25 21.30
CA THR A 97 -14.08 10.33 22.19
C THR A 97 -13.40 8.96 22.30
N LEU A 98 -12.33 8.70 21.55
CA LEU A 98 -11.69 7.40 21.46
C LEU A 98 -10.16 7.52 21.57
N PHE A 99 -9.52 6.45 22.02
CA PHE A 99 -8.08 6.25 22.00
C PHE A 99 -7.75 4.97 21.22
N ASN A 100 -6.74 5.02 20.37
CA ASN A 100 -6.09 3.81 19.85
C ASN A 100 -5.25 3.20 20.98
N SER A 101 -5.56 1.96 21.36
CA SER A 101 -5.13 1.42 22.64
C SER A 101 -4.65 -0.03 22.58
N ILE A 102 -3.89 -0.41 23.59
CA ILE A 102 -3.52 -1.79 23.89
C ILE A 102 -4.05 -2.11 25.29
N ALA A 103 -4.76 -3.22 25.44
CA ALA A 103 -5.24 -3.71 26.72
C ALA A 103 -4.37 -4.88 27.20
N LEU A 104 -3.96 -4.85 28.46
CA LEU A 104 -3.33 -5.98 29.15
C LEU A 104 -4.43 -6.87 29.74
N LEU A 105 -4.54 -8.09 29.23
CA LEU A 105 -5.45 -9.11 29.71
C LEU A 105 -4.67 -10.15 30.51
N GLU A 106 -5.10 -10.42 31.74
CA GLU A 106 -4.47 -11.44 32.59
C GLU A 106 -5.44 -11.90 33.68
N GLY A 107 -5.48 -13.20 33.96
CA GLY A 107 -6.24 -13.73 35.09
C GLY A 107 -7.76 -13.52 34.99
N GLY A 108 -8.30 -13.45 33.79
CA GLY A 108 -9.74 -13.29 33.56
C GLY A 108 -10.24 -11.85 33.43
N GLU A 109 -9.34 -10.85 33.48
CA GLU A 109 -9.72 -9.43 33.49
C GLU A 109 -8.82 -8.53 32.63
N VAL A 110 -9.36 -7.37 32.26
CA VAL A 110 -8.59 -6.26 31.67
C VAL A 110 -7.88 -5.50 32.79
N LYS A 111 -6.57 -5.72 32.95
CA LYS A 111 -5.76 -5.15 34.05
C LYS A 111 -5.43 -3.68 33.86
N GLN A 112 -5.04 -3.30 32.65
CA GLN A 112 -4.56 -1.97 32.31
C GLN A 112 -4.75 -1.69 30.82
N ILE A 113 -4.95 -0.42 30.47
CA ILE A 113 -5.07 0.04 29.09
C ILE A 113 -4.02 1.13 28.84
N PHE A 114 -3.36 1.04 27.69
CA PHE A 114 -2.31 1.93 27.22
C PHE A 114 -2.79 2.64 25.97
N HIS A 115 -2.49 3.94 25.82
CA HIS A 115 -2.98 4.75 24.71
C HIS A 115 -1.84 5.22 23.82
N LYS A 116 -2.02 5.14 22.51
CA LYS A 116 -1.07 5.60 21.50
C LYS A 116 -0.87 7.10 21.64
N ARG A 117 0.39 7.56 21.65
CA ARG A 117 0.72 8.95 21.98
C ARG A 117 0.98 9.77 20.72
N LEU A 118 1.58 9.16 19.70
CA LEU A 118 1.85 9.79 18.42
C LEU A 118 0.82 9.30 17.39
N LEU A 119 -0.04 10.21 16.92
CA LEU A 119 -1.09 9.91 15.96
C LEU A 119 -0.68 10.38 14.55
N PRO A 120 -0.36 9.48 13.61
CA PRO A 120 -0.01 9.85 12.24
C PRO A 120 -1.24 10.37 11.47
N THR A 121 -1.02 11.42 10.68
CA THR A 121 -2.04 12.07 9.83
C THR A 121 -1.48 12.44 8.44
N TYR A 122 -0.66 11.56 7.89
CA TYR A 122 0.01 11.72 6.61
C TYR A 122 -0.10 10.43 5.80
N ASP A 123 0.05 10.55 4.47
CA ASP A 123 -0.10 9.45 3.51
C ASP A 123 -1.44 8.73 3.69
N VAL A 124 -1.43 7.50 4.22
CA VAL A 124 -2.61 6.63 4.39
C VAL A 124 -3.28 6.76 5.76
N PHE A 125 -2.69 7.53 6.67
CA PHE A 125 -3.18 7.65 8.04
C PHE A 125 -3.99 8.93 8.25
N ASP A 126 -5.11 8.81 8.96
CA ASP A 126 -5.95 9.93 9.40
C ASP A 126 -6.32 9.78 10.89
N GLU A 127 -5.40 9.33 11.75
CA GLU A 127 -5.75 8.90 13.11
C GLU A 127 -6.34 10.03 13.99
N ARG A 128 -5.90 11.28 13.82
CA ARG A 128 -6.50 12.42 14.54
C ARG A 128 -7.96 12.70 14.13
N ARG A 129 -8.47 12.08 13.07
CA ARG A 129 -9.92 12.10 12.79
C ARG A 129 -10.68 11.40 13.91
N TYR A 130 -10.15 10.30 14.41
CA TYR A 130 -10.83 9.36 15.30
C TYR A 130 -10.34 9.40 16.75
N PHE A 131 -9.03 9.57 16.95
CA PHE A 131 -8.39 9.32 18.24
C PHE A 131 -7.81 10.58 18.88
N GLU A 132 -7.84 10.59 20.22
CA GLU A 132 -7.09 11.52 21.07
C GLU A 132 -5.72 10.90 21.38
N PRO A 133 -4.62 11.67 21.44
CA PRO A 133 -3.32 11.14 21.86
C PRO A 133 -3.30 10.82 23.37
N GLY A 134 -2.64 9.72 23.73
CA GLY A 134 -2.30 9.41 25.11
C GLY A 134 -1.32 10.42 25.72
N SER A 135 -1.47 10.68 27.02
CA SER A 135 -0.67 11.68 27.74
C SER A 135 0.38 11.10 28.70
N GLN A 136 0.33 9.80 28.97
CA GLN A 136 1.20 9.13 29.95
C GLN A 136 2.14 8.14 29.26
N ALA A 137 3.30 7.88 29.88
CA ALA A 137 4.18 6.78 29.46
C ALA A 137 3.48 5.44 29.72
N ASN A 138 3.53 4.54 28.74
CA ASN A 138 2.85 3.26 28.78
C ASN A 138 3.82 2.17 29.25
N TYR A 139 3.66 1.64 30.46
CA TYR A 139 4.45 0.51 30.95
C TYR A 139 3.70 -0.28 32.03
N PHE A 140 4.12 -1.52 32.25
CA PHE A 140 3.63 -2.38 33.33
C PHE A 140 4.73 -3.31 33.84
N ILE A 141 4.46 -3.97 34.96
CA ILE A 141 5.36 -4.97 35.54
C ILE A 141 4.73 -6.33 35.35
N LEU A 142 5.45 -7.23 34.68
CA LEU A 142 5.07 -8.64 34.59
C LEU A 142 6.11 -9.47 35.33
N ASP A 143 5.67 -10.16 36.37
CA ASP A 143 6.54 -10.87 37.32
C ASP A 143 7.60 -9.92 37.93
N LYS A 144 8.83 -9.87 37.38
CA LYS A 144 9.91 -8.97 37.83
C LYS A 144 10.47 -8.08 36.72
N ILE A 145 9.80 -8.05 35.57
CA ILE A 145 10.27 -7.37 34.36
C ILE A 145 9.40 -6.14 34.13
N ASN A 146 10.03 -4.97 34.03
CA ASN A 146 9.39 -3.72 33.64
C ASN A 146 9.30 -3.67 32.11
N ILE A 147 8.09 -3.69 31.55
CA ILE A 147 7.86 -3.73 30.11
C ILE A 147 7.26 -2.40 29.67
N GLY A 148 7.99 -1.67 28.82
CA GLY A 148 7.51 -0.46 28.16
C GLY A 148 6.72 -0.81 26.91
N ILE A 149 5.64 -0.07 26.65
CA ILE A 149 4.75 -0.28 25.50
C ILE A 149 4.80 0.96 24.62
N THR A 150 4.96 0.73 23.32
CA THR A 150 4.80 1.73 22.27
C THR A 150 3.82 1.19 21.23
N ILE A 151 3.04 2.06 20.61
CA ILE A 151 2.09 1.67 19.57
C ILE A 151 2.51 2.32 18.25
N CYS A 152 2.97 1.50 17.31
CA CYS A 152 3.36 1.91 15.96
C CYS A 152 4.22 3.18 15.92
N GLU A 153 3.63 4.32 15.50
CA GLU A 153 4.25 5.65 15.38
C GLU A 153 5.02 6.11 16.63
N ASP A 154 4.67 5.63 17.83
CA ASP A 154 5.35 6.00 19.09
C ASP A 154 6.88 5.75 19.06
N LEU A 155 7.36 4.84 18.22
CA LEU A 155 8.79 4.52 18.07
C LEU A 155 9.52 5.45 17.08
N TRP A 156 8.79 6.19 16.24
CA TRP A 156 9.33 6.86 15.07
C TRP A 156 9.87 8.26 15.34
N ASN A 157 9.65 8.85 16.53
CA ASN A 157 10.04 10.23 16.81
C ASN A 157 11.41 10.35 17.51
N ASP A 158 12.48 10.02 16.79
CA ASP A 158 13.87 10.19 17.24
C ASP A 158 14.64 11.26 16.44
N GLU A 159 14.96 12.39 17.09
CA GLU A 159 15.68 13.49 16.46
C GLU A 159 17.11 13.18 16.04
N GLU A 160 17.80 12.25 16.72
CA GLU A 160 19.17 11.86 16.37
C GLU A 160 19.17 11.04 15.08
N PHE A 161 18.12 10.26 14.84
CA PHE A 161 17.95 9.51 13.61
C PHE A 161 17.51 10.41 12.45
N TRP A 162 16.50 11.26 12.66
CA TRP A 162 15.88 12.04 11.59
C TRP A 162 16.51 13.40 11.34
N GLY A 163 17.36 13.88 12.25
CA GLY A 163 17.87 15.27 12.26
C GLY A 163 16.79 16.33 12.53
N LYS A 164 15.56 15.90 12.85
CA LYS A 164 14.40 16.74 13.15
C LYS A 164 13.41 15.99 14.05
N ARG A 165 12.57 16.73 14.77
CA ARG A 165 11.40 16.17 15.48
C ARG A 165 10.12 16.45 14.71
N SER A 166 9.31 15.42 14.52
CA SER A 166 7.95 15.55 13.97
C SER A 166 6.91 15.75 15.07
N TYR A 167 7.21 15.31 16.29
CA TYR A 167 6.33 15.42 17.46
C TYR A 167 7.05 16.07 18.66
N PRO A 168 6.31 16.77 19.54
CA PRO A 168 6.90 17.40 20.73
C PRO A 168 7.35 16.40 21.79
N VAL A 169 6.78 15.19 21.77
CA VAL A 169 7.00 14.12 22.76
C VAL A 169 7.78 12.97 22.13
N ASN A 170 8.69 12.38 22.88
CA ASN A 170 9.43 11.17 22.48
C ASN A 170 9.11 10.02 23.46
N PRO A 171 8.12 9.16 23.13
CA PRO A 171 7.70 8.09 24.02
C PRO A 171 8.81 7.10 24.39
N ILE A 172 9.69 6.77 23.44
CA ILE A 172 10.76 5.80 23.69
C ILE A 172 11.83 6.36 24.63
N ALA A 173 12.20 7.64 24.49
CA ALA A 173 13.13 8.29 25.41
C ALA A 173 12.58 8.38 26.84
N GLU A 174 11.28 8.64 27.00
CA GLU A 174 10.64 8.65 28.32
C GLU A 174 10.64 7.26 28.98
N LEU A 175 10.39 6.20 28.22
CA LEU A 175 10.49 4.81 28.72
C LEU A 175 11.92 4.44 29.11
N ALA A 176 12.91 4.94 28.36
CA ALA A 176 14.32 4.78 28.71
C ALA A 176 14.67 5.46 30.05
N VAL A 177 14.19 6.69 30.27
CA VAL A 177 14.37 7.42 31.54
C VAL A 177 13.71 6.69 32.71
N LEU A 178 12.55 6.06 32.49
CA LEU A 178 11.86 5.25 33.49
C LEU A 178 12.60 3.93 33.81
N GLY A 179 13.59 3.55 33.00
CA GLY A 179 14.40 2.35 33.23
C GLY A 179 13.62 1.05 33.03
N VAL A 180 12.76 0.98 32.00
CA VAL A 180 12.12 -0.29 31.61
C VAL A 180 13.18 -1.31 31.16
N ASP A 181 12.92 -2.59 31.40
CA ASP A 181 13.85 -3.68 31.06
C ASP A 181 13.74 -4.09 29.58
N LEU A 182 12.57 -3.90 28.98
CA LEU A 182 12.23 -4.30 27.62
C LEU A 182 11.19 -3.34 27.04
N ILE A 183 11.30 -3.03 25.74
CA ILE A 183 10.27 -2.28 25.02
C ILE A 183 9.55 -3.21 24.04
N VAL A 184 8.22 -3.18 24.03
CA VAL A 184 7.40 -3.81 23.00
C VAL A 184 6.72 -2.74 22.16
N ASN A 185 6.80 -2.89 20.84
CA ASN A 185 6.10 -2.05 19.87
C ASN A 185 5.04 -2.88 19.15
N LEU A 186 3.78 -2.46 19.28
CA LEU A 186 2.63 -3.14 18.69
C LEU A 186 2.14 -2.30 17.51
N SER A 187 2.18 -2.88 16.32
CA SER A 187 2.10 -2.14 15.05
C SER A 187 1.08 -2.71 14.08
N ALA A 188 0.44 -1.82 13.34
CA ALA A 188 -0.15 -2.10 12.04
C ALA A 188 0.57 -1.20 11.02
N SER A 189 1.81 -1.57 10.68
CA SER A 189 2.64 -0.82 9.74
C SER A 189 2.45 -1.36 8.33
N PRO A 190 1.85 -0.60 7.41
CA PRO A 190 1.58 -1.06 6.05
C PRO A 190 2.88 -1.21 5.27
N TYR A 191 2.92 -2.20 4.41
CA TYR A 191 4.00 -2.51 3.48
C TYR A 191 4.27 -1.35 2.52
N THR A 192 5.56 -1.06 2.35
CA THR A 192 6.12 -0.45 1.13
C THR A 192 7.42 -1.17 0.81
N VAL A 193 7.85 -1.17 -0.46
CA VAL A 193 9.08 -1.85 -0.89
C VAL A 193 10.26 -1.42 0.00
N SER A 194 11.05 -2.38 0.49
CA SER A 194 12.18 -2.17 1.40
C SER A 194 11.83 -1.59 2.78
N LYS A 195 10.55 -1.44 3.15
CA LYS A 195 10.16 -0.88 4.45
C LYS A 195 10.60 -1.74 5.62
N GLN A 196 10.66 -3.07 5.45
CA GLN A 196 11.17 -3.94 6.51
C GLN A 196 12.60 -3.56 6.92
N ARG A 197 13.50 -3.43 5.95
CA ARG A 197 14.89 -3.02 6.20
C ARG A 197 14.94 -1.66 6.89
N PHE A 198 14.03 -0.75 6.53
CA PHE A 198 13.94 0.55 7.17
C PHE A 198 13.49 0.48 8.64
N ARG A 199 12.49 -0.35 8.96
CA ARG A 199 12.08 -0.62 10.34
C ARG A 199 13.25 -1.17 11.16
N GLU A 200 13.98 -2.15 10.63
CA GLU A 200 15.14 -2.73 11.30
C GLU A 200 16.21 -1.67 11.63
N ILE A 201 16.51 -0.77 10.70
CA ILE A 201 17.48 0.32 10.91
C ILE A 201 17.03 1.25 12.04
N ILE A 202 15.77 1.68 12.05
CA ILE A 202 15.23 2.58 13.09
C ILE A 202 15.23 1.89 14.45
N LEU A 203 14.72 0.66 14.53
CA LEU A 203 14.65 -0.05 15.80
C LEU A 203 16.03 -0.42 16.33
N ARG A 204 16.99 -0.72 15.44
CA ARG A 204 18.39 -0.94 15.82
C ARG A 204 19.02 0.31 16.40
N HIS A 205 18.77 1.47 15.79
CA HIS A 205 19.21 2.75 16.33
C HIS A 205 18.66 2.97 17.74
N SER A 206 17.36 2.79 17.94
CA SER A 206 16.72 2.93 19.26
C SER A 206 17.27 1.96 20.30
N ALA A 207 17.46 0.69 19.96
CA ALA A 207 17.99 -0.33 20.87
C ALA A 207 19.42 0.03 21.34
N LEU A 208 20.27 0.47 20.43
CA LEU A 208 21.64 0.89 20.72
C LEU A 208 21.69 2.20 21.54
N ARG A 209 20.84 3.17 21.21
CA ARG A 209 20.80 4.48 21.86
C ARG A 209 20.34 4.38 23.31
N PHE A 210 19.29 3.61 23.56
CA PHE A 210 18.69 3.49 24.88
C PHE A 210 19.17 2.27 25.67
N LEU A 211 20.01 1.42 25.08
CA LEU A 211 20.53 0.19 25.67
C LEU A 211 19.41 -0.75 26.18
N GLN A 212 18.31 -0.80 25.43
CA GLN A 212 17.13 -1.57 25.77
C GLN A 212 16.78 -2.51 24.62
N PRO A 213 16.49 -3.80 24.89
CA PRO A 213 15.95 -4.68 23.87
C PRO A 213 14.57 -4.20 23.41
N VAL A 214 14.25 -4.49 22.15
CA VAL A 214 12.99 -4.09 21.51
C VAL A 214 12.35 -5.29 20.80
N ILE A 215 11.06 -5.54 21.07
CA ILE A 215 10.25 -6.49 20.30
C ILE A 215 9.24 -5.71 19.46
N TYR A 216 9.15 -6.03 18.18
CA TYR A 216 8.25 -5.43 17.21
C TYR A 216 7.23 -6.45 16.72
N ALA A 217 5.95 -6.26 17.06
CA ALA A 217 4.84 -7.12 16.64
C ALA A 217 4.00 -6.37 15.60
N ASN A 218 3.95 -6.88 14.37
CA ASN A 218 3.26 -6.23 13.27
C ASN A 218 2.10 -7.08 12.73
N GLN A 219 1.07 -6.39 12.22
CA GLN A 219 -0.02 -7.01 11.48
C GLN A 219 0.49 -7.60 10.16
N VAL A 220 -0.18 -8.65 9.66
CA VAL A 220 -0.01 -9.16 8.29
C VAL A 220 -1.36 -9.24 7.58
N GLY A 221 -1.38 -9.17 6.26
CA GLY A 221 -2.60 -9.32 5.44
C GLY A 221 -2.97 -8.07 4.64
N GLY A 222 -3.84 -8.22 3.64
CA GLY A 222 -4.42 -7.12 2.87
C GLY A 222 -5.72 -6.60 3.47
N ASN A 223 -5.92 -5.29 3.51
CA ASN A 223 -7.20 -4.64 3.86
C ASN A 223 -7.39 -3.43 2.92
N ASP A 224 -8.44 -3.49 2.08
CA ASP A 224 -8.69 -2.54 1.00
C ASP A 224 -7.46 -2.33 0.11
N ASP A 225 -6.90 -1.12 0.11
CA ASP A 225 -5.72 -0.67 -0.63
C ASP A 225 -4.39 -0.99 0.06
N LEU A 226 -4.41 -1.33 1.35
CA LEU A 226 -3.20 -1.54 2.16
C LEU A 226 -2.85 -3.02 2.28
N ILE A 227 -1.56 -3.30 2.20
CA ILE A 227 -0.98 -4.60 2.53
C ILE A 227 -0.16 -4.41 3.81
N PHE A 228 -0.28 -5.35 4.74
CA PHE A 228 0.57 -5.46 5.92
C PHE A 228 1.45 -6.70 5.73
N ASP A 229 2.75 -6.53 5.85
CA ASP A 229 3.74 -7.55 5.52
C ASP A 229 4.06 -8.48 6.69
N GLY A 230 3.68 -8.11 7.92
CA GLY A 230 4.12 -8.82 9.11
C GLY A 230 5.59 -8.51 9.37
N HIS A 231 6.47 -9.49 9.16
CA HIS A 231 7.90 -9.41 9.52
C HIS A 231 8.11 -8.95 10.97
N SER A 232 7.32 -9.46 11.91
CA SER A 232 7.53 -9.19 13.33
C SER A 232 8.93 -9.65 13.76
N PHE A 233 9.64 -8.88 14.58
CA PHE A 233 11.03 -9.19 14.91
C PHE A 233 11.43 -8.69 16.29
N ALA A 234 12.61 -9.11 16.77
CA ALA A 234 13.14 -8.65 18.04
C ALA A 234 14.64 -8.37 17.95
N LEU A 235 15.08 -7.32 18.64
CA LEU A 235 16.47 -6.90 18.75
C LEU A 235 16.94 -6.91 20.20
N ASN A 236 18.14 -7.41 20.46
CA ASN A 236 18.79 -7.25 21.77
C ASN A 236 19.29 -5.79 21.96
N ARG A 237 19.84 -5.47 23.12
CA ARG A 237 20.35 -4.09 23.40
C ARG A 237 21.54 -3.68 22.53
N GLN A 238 22.24 -4.64 21.90
CA GLN A 238 23.30 -4.39 20.93
C GLN A 238 22.75 -4.20 19.50
N GLY A 239 21.42 -4.26 19.34
CA GLY A 239 20.77 -4.09 18.05
C GLY A 239 20.95 -5.28 17.10
N GLU A 240 21.23 -6.46 17.64
CA GLU A 240 21.35 -7.71 16.88
C GLU A 240 19.98 -8.39 16.78
N MET A 241 19.71 -9.02 15.64
CA MET A 241 18.45 -9.71 15.37
C MET A 241 18.33 -11.01 16.16
N MET A 242 17.41 -11.05 17.12
CA MET A 242 17.18 -12.20 17.99
C MET A 242 16.08 -13.12 17.46
N CYS A 243 15.07 -12.59 16.80
CA CYS A 243 14.09 -13.40 16.07
C CYS A 243 13.45 -12.60 14.94
N CYS A 244 12.97 -13.28 13.90
CA CYS A 244 12.18 -12.69 12.83
C CYS A 244 11.09 -13.67 12.38
N ALA A 245 9.84 -13.21 12.32
CA ALA A 245 8.71 -13.91 11.75
C ALA A 245 8.78 -13.89 10.23
N ARG A 246 8.03 -14.79 9.61
CA ARG A 246 7.93 -14.88 8.15
C ARG A 246 7.18 -13.66 7.58
N GLY A 247 7.49 -13.32 6.34
CA GLY A 247 6.79 -12.27 5.60
C GLY A 247 5.49 -12.75 4.97
N PHE A 248 4.51 -11.85 4.87
CA PHE A 248 3.26 -12.04 4.12
C PHE A 248 2.39 -13.25 4.52
N GLU A 249 2.64 -13.84 5.70
CA GLU A 249 1.83 -14.90 6.28
C GLU A 249 1.67 -14.77 7.80
N THR A 250 0.65 -15.42 8.36
CA THR A 250 0.45 -15.46 9.81
C THR A 250 1.48 -16.36 10.47
N ASP A 251 2.00 -15.95 11.63
CA ASP A 251 3.05 -16.68 12.32
C ASP A 251 2.96 -16.52 13.85
N LEU A 252 3.57 -17.45 14.59
CA LEU A 252 3.70 -17.40 16.05
C LEU A 252 5.16 -17.65 16.44
N VAL A 253 5.88 -16.55 16.68
CA VAL A 253 7.30 -16.57 17.04
C VAL A 253 7.46 -16.42 18.54
N ILE A 254 8.44 -17.12 19.14
CA ILE A 254 8.75 -17.00 20.56
C ILE A 254 10.21 -16.57 20.70
N VAL A 255 10.43 -15.57 21.54
CA VAL A 255 11.74 -15.11 21.98
C VAL A 255 11.82 -15.20 23.50
N GLU A 256 13.01 -15.45 24.03
CA GLU A 256 13.23 -15.54 25.48
C GLU A 256 13.97 -14.31 25.99
N PHE A 257 13.45 -13.71 27.05
CA PHE A 257 14.12 -12.67 27.82
C PHE A 257 14.84 -13.31 29.00
N ASP A 258 16.17 -13.16 29.04
CA ASP A 258 17.04 -13.61 30.11
C ASP A 258 16.98 -12.60 31.27
N GLU A 259 16.47 -13.03 32.42
CA GLU A 259 16.32 -12.17 33.59
C GLU A 259 17.65 -11.80 34.27
N VAL A 260 18.71 -12.58 34.04
CA VAL A 260 20.04 -12.31 34.61
C VAL A 260 20.79 -11.33 33.73
N GLN A 261 20.83 -11.59 32.43
CA GLN A 261 21.47 -10.68 31.46
C GLN A 261 20.63 -9.43 31.21
N ARG A 262 19.32 -9.47 31.52
CA ARG A 262 18.31 -8.45 31.21
C ARG A 262 18.15 -8.22 29.70
N ASP A 263 18.30 -9.26 28.89
CA ASP A 263 18.36 -9.12 27.42
C ASP A 263 17.64 -10.28 26.71
N LEU A 264 17.45 -10.13 25.40
CA LEU A 264 16.84 -11.17 24.57
C LEU A 264 17.87 -12.21 24.12
N GLN A 265 17.44 -13.47 24.11
CA GLN A 265 18.21 -14.61 23.62
C GLN A 265 17.83 -14.93 22.17
N LEU A 266 18.77 -15.52 21.44
CA LEU A 266 18.58 -15.94 20.05
C LEU A 266 17.43 -16.96 19.95
N GLY A 267 16.44 -16.63 19.14
CA GLY A 267 15.31 -17.47 18.74
C GLY A 267 15.36 -17.81 17.25
N SER A 268 14.20 -18.08 16.66
CA SER A 268 14.08 -18.38 15.24
C SER A 268 14.10 -17.10 14.39
N VAL A 269 14.93 -17.10 13.35
CA VAL A 269 15.02 -16.02 12.36
C VAL A 269 14.57 -16.59 11.01
N ALA A 270 13.45 -16.09 10.48
CA ALA A 270 12.97 -16.46 9.15
C ALA A 270 13.95 -15.99 8.05
N PRO A 271 13.99 -16.68 6.90
CA PRO A 271 14.77 -16.24 5.74
C PRO A 271 14.32 -14.86 5.25
N VAL A 272 15.28 -14.09 4.72
CA VAL A 272 15.02 -12.81 4.05
C VAL A 272 14.76 -13.07 2.57
N TYR A 273 13.83 -12.33 1.98
CA TYR A 273 13.61 -12.37 0.54
C TYR A 273 14.87 -11.97 -0.23
N GLU A 274 15.14 -12.65 -1.34
CA GLU A 274 16.36 -12.51 -2.12
C GLU A 274 16.37 -11.20 -2.94
N SER A 275 15.19 -10.62 -3.22
CA SER A 275 15.06 -9.41 -4.03
C SER A 275 13.78 -8.62 -3.74
N GLU A 276 13.76 -7.33 -4.12
CA GLU A 276 12.55 -6.50 -4.10
C GLU A 276 11.42 -7.09 -4.95
N ASN A 277 11.74 -7.75 -6.07
CA ASN A 277 10.72 -8.35 -6.94
C ASN A 277 9.99 -9.49 -6.23
N GLU A 278 10.70 -10.28 -5.43
CA GLU A 278 10.09 -11.34 -4.61
C GLU A 278 9.19 -10.77 -3.51
N GLU A 279 9.65 -9.72 -2.83
CA GLU A 279 8.87 -8.98 -1.82
C GLU A 279 7.56 -8.42 -2.43
N ILE A 280 7.67 -7.74 -3.57
CA ILE A 280 6.51 -7.18 -4.30
C ILE A 280 5.57 -8.29 -4.76
N TRP A 281 6.08 -9.40 -5.29
CA TRP A 281 5.27 -10.53 -5.71
C TRP A 281 4.40 -11.04 -4.55
N HIS A 282 5.01 -11.36 -3.40
CA HIS A 282 4.28 -11.85 -2.24
C HIS A 282 3.28 -10.82 -1.69
N ALA A 283 3.62 -9.53 -1.71
CA ALA A 283 2.71 -8.47 -1.31
C ALA A 283 1.46 -8.42 -2.21
N LEU A 284 1.64 -8.42 -3.53
CA LEU A 284 0.53 -8.35 -4.49
C LEU A 284 -0.35 -9.61 -4.43
N VAL A 285 0.26 -10.80 -4.32
CA VAL A 285 -0.45 -12.07 -4.16
C VAL A 285 -1.28 -12.08 -2.87
N LEU A 286 -0.70 -11.64 -1.74
CA LEU A 286 -1.42 -11.51 -0.48
C LEU A 286 -2.57 -10.50 -0.59
N GLY A 287 -2.32 -9.36 -1.22
CA GLY A 287 -3.33 -8.31 -1.43
C GLY A 287 -4.53 -8.80 -2.22
N VAL A 288 -4.33 -9.48 -3.35
CA VAL A 288 -5.42 -10.07 -4.15
C VAL A 288 -6.17 -11.15 -3.36
N ARG A 289 -5.43 -12.06 -2.72
CA ARG A 289 -6.01 -13.16 -1.94
C ARG A 289 -6.90 -12.64 -0.81
N ASP A 290 -6.41 -11.67 -0.06
CA ASP A 290 -7.15 -11.12 1.06
C ASP A 290 -8.30 -10.22 0.64
N TYR A 291 -8.14 -9.39 -0.40
CA TYR A 291 -9.24 -8.59 -0.92
C TYR A 291 -10.39 -9.50 -1.37
N ALA A 292 -10.10 -10.52 -2.18
CA ALA A 292 -11.11 -11.48 -2.62
C ALA A 292 -11.78 -12.18 -1.42
N ARG A 293 -10.99 -12.79 -0.51
CA ARG A 293 -11.53 -13.53 0.64
C ARG A 293 -12.35 -12.64 1.59
N LYS A 294 -11.83 -11.48 1.97
CA LYS A 294 -12.47 -10.57 2.94
C LYS A 294 -13.71 -9.89 2.35
N CYS A 295 -13.72 -9.65 1.03
CA CYS A 295 -14.91 -9.20 0.30
C CYS A 295 -15.81 -10.36 -0.17
N ARG A 296 -15.54 -11.61 0.24
CA ARG A 296 -16.34 -12.82 -0.03
C ARG A 296 -16.43 -13.24 -1.50
N PHE A 297 -15.43 -12.91 -2.29
CA PHE A 297 -15.22 -13.47 -3.63
C PHE A 297 -14.37 -14.74 -3.55
N SER A 298 -14.74 -15.74 -4.34
CA SER A 298 -13.96 -16.98 -4.52
C SER A 298 -13.33 -17.08 -5.90
N GLN A 299 -13.77 -16.28 -6.87
CA GLN A 299 -13.33 -16.33 -8.26
C GLN A 299 -13.14 -14.92 -8.83
N VAL A 300 -12.25 -14.80 -9.82
CA VAL A 300 -11.91 -13.55 -10.49
C VAL A 300 -12.06 -13.66 -12.01
N VAL A 301 -12.30 -12.51 -12.64
CA VAL A 301 -12.26 -12.34 -14.09
C VAL A 301 -11.34 -11.19 -14.45
N LEU A 302 -10.62 -11.30 -15.56
CA LEU A 302 -9.81 -10.22 -16.11
C LEU A 302 -9.75 -10.27 -17.63
N GLY A 303 -9.49 -9.13 -18.26
CA GLY A 303 -9.19 -9.06 -19.68
C GLY A 303 -7.75 -9.49 -19.96
N LEU A 304 -7.55 -10.36 -20.95
CA LEU A 304 -6.21 -10.72 -21.45
C LEU A 304 -5.99 -10.01 -22.79
N SER A 305 -5.12 -8.99 -22.80
CA SER A 305 -4.81 -8.22 -24.01
C SER A 305 -3.63 -8.80 -24.80
N GLY A 306 -2.89 -9.74 -24.22
CA GLY A 306 -1.58 -10.16 -24.72
C GLY A 306 -0.46 -9.19 -24.38
N GLY A 307 -0.74 -8.15 -23.59
CA GLY A 307 0.25 -7.21 -23.05
C GLY A 307 0.76 -7.63 -21.66
N VAL A 308 1.92 -7.06 -21.29
CA VAL A 308 2.66 -7.42 -20.06
C VAL A 308 1.86 -7.18 -18.77
N ASP A 309 1.02 -6.13 -18.72
CA ASP A 309 0.26 -5.79 -17.51
C ASP A 309 -0.79 -6.85 -17.19
N SER A 310 -1.60 -7.22 -18.19
CA SER A 310 -2.60 -8.28 -18.03
C SER A 310 -1.95 -9.64 -17.76
N ALA A 311 -0.74 -9.87 -18.29
CA ALA A 311 0.00 -11.10 -18.04
C ALA A 311 0.45 -11.21 -16.58
N LEU A 312 1.01 -10.13 -16.03
CA LEU A 312 1.41 -10.08 -14.63
C LEU A 312 0.19 -10.25 -13.70
N VAL A 313 -0.92 -9.56 -13.98
CA VAL A 313 -2.14 -9.68 -13.17
C VAL A 313 -2.73 -11.09 -13.23
N ALA A 314 -2.71 -11.75 -14.38
CA ALA A 314 -3.14 -13.14 -14.51
C ALA A 314 -2.29 -14.09 -13.65
N ALA A 315 -0.97 -13.90 -13.66
CA ALA A 315 -0.05 -14.70 -12.86
C ALA A 315 -0.29 -14.49 -11.35
N ILE A 316 -0.42 -13.23 -10.91
CA ILE A 316 -0.73 -12.89 -9.50
C ILE A 316 -2.07 -13.51 -9.09
N ALA A 317 -3.10 -13.37 -9.91
CA ALA A 317 -4.42 -13.92 -9.63
C ALA A 317 -4.41 -15.45 -9.50
N SER A 318 -3.65 -16.12 -10.37
CA SER A 318 -3.50 -17.58 -10.35
C SER A 318 -2.81 -18.07 -9.08
N ASP A 319 -1.79 -17.37 -8.58
CA ASP A 319 -1.10 -17.72 -7.32
C ASP A 319 -1.91 -17.32 -6.07
N ALA A 320 -2.69 -16.25 -6.17
CA ALA A 320 -3.55 -15.77 -5.07
C ALA A 320 -4.73 -16.70 -4.79
N LEU A 321 -5.41 -17.16 -5.84
CA LEU A 321 -6.72 -17.84 -5.76
C LEU A 321 -6.73 -19.27 -6.31
N GLY A 322 -5.66 -19.72 -6.97
CA GLY A 322 -5.66 -20.98 -7.71
C GLY A 322 -6.19 -20.81 -9.14
N LYS A 323 -5.52 -21.45 -10.10
CA LYS A 323 -5.79 -21.31 -11.55
C LYS A 323 -7.23 -21.63 -11.96
N GLU A 324 -7.89 -22.54 -11.24
CA GLU A 324 -9.28 -22.94 -11.47
C GLU A 324 -10.30 -21.83 -11.14
N ASN A 325 -9.89 -20.85 -10.34
CA ASN A 325 -10.68 -19.71 -9.89
C ASN A 325 -10.43 -18.44 -10.70
N VAL A 326 -9.63 -18.52 -11.77
CA VAL A 326 -9.29 -17.39 -12.65
C VAL A 326 -9.88 -17.61 -14.04
N LEU A 327 -10.65 -16.63 -14.52
CA LEU A 327 -11.16 -16.57 -15.88
C LEU A 327 -10.49 -15.42 -16.66
N GLY A 328 -9.70 -15.76 -17.66
CA GLY A 328 -9.17 -14.81 -18.63
C GLY A 328 -10.13 -14.61 -19.81
N VAL A 329 -10.40 -13.36 -20.19
CA VAL A 329 -11.28 -13.07 -21.34
C VAL A 329 -10.51 -12.29 -22.39
N LEU A 330 -10.35 -12.88 -23.57
CA LEU A 330 -9.75 -12.24 -24.72
C LEU A 330 -10.86 -11.53 -25.51
N MET A 331 -10.67 -10.25 -25.84
CA MET A 331 -11.68 -9.44 -26.52
C MET A 331 -11.10 -8.73 -27.75
N PRO A 332 -10.72 -9.48 -28.80
CA PRO A 332 -10.05 -8.93 -29.96
C PRO A 332 -10.96 -7.98 -30.75
N SER A 333 -10.39 -6.86 -31.20
CA SER A 333 -11.02 -5.98 -32.20
C SER A 333 -10.48 -6.33 -33.59
N PRO A 334 -11.04 -5.74 -34.67
CA PRO A 334 -10.46 -5.85 -36.01
C PRO A 334 -9.01 -5.32 -36.13
N TYR A 335 -8.54 -4.54 -35.15
CA TYR A 335 -7.18 -4.01 -35.09
C TYR A 335 -6.22 -4.88 -34.28
N SER A 336 -6.75 -5.86 -33.54
CA SER A 336 -5.93 -6.73 -32.69
C SER A 336 -5.00 -7.61 -33.52
N SER A 337 -3.72 -7.67 -33.14
CA SER A 337 -2.77 -8.50 -33.86
C SER A 337 -2.98 -9.98 -33.56
N GLN A 338 -2.70 -10.85 -34.55
CA GLN A 338 -2.76 -12.30 -34.34
C GLN A 338 -1.79 -12.75 -33.23
N HIS A 339 -0.65 -12.05 -33.11
CA HIS A 339 0.34 -12.30 -32.07
C HIS A 339 -0.19 -11.99 -30.67
N SER A 340 -0.92 -10.89 -30.47
CA SER A 340 -1.52 -10.58 -29.16
C SER A 340 -2.52 -11.64 -28.70
N ILE A 341 -3.28 -12.23 -29.62
CA ILE A 341 -4.19 -13.35 -29.32
C ILE A 341 -3.40 -14.62 -28.97
N SER A 342 -2.39 -14.98 -29.77
CA SER A 342 -1.57 -16.18 -29.49
C SER A 342 -0.79 -16.05 -28.19
N ASP A 343 -0.24 -14.88 -27.89
CA ASP A 343 0.49 -14.61 -26.64
C ASP A 343 -0.42 -14.77 -25.42
N ALA A 344 -1.64 -14.23 -25.48
CA ALA A 344 -2.61 -14.35 -24.40
C ALA A 344 -3.06 -15.80 -24.17
N LEU A 345 -3.22 -16.59 -25.24
CA LEU A 345 -3.56 -18.01 -25.14
C LEU A 345 -2.38 -18.84 -24.60
N ALA A 346 -1.15 -18.57 -25.06
CA ALA A 346 0.05 -19.24 -24.56
C ALA A 346 0.28 -18.96 -23.07
N LEU A 347 0.11 -17.71 -22.64
CA LEU A 347 0.12 -17.35 -21.22
C LEU A 347 -0.93 -18.14 -20.43
N ALA A 348 -2.16 -18.19 -20.94
CA ALA A 348 -3.24 -18.89 -20.25
C ALA A 348 -2.97 -20.40 -20.13
N GLU A 349 -2.36 -21.01 -21.15
CA GLU A 349 -1.89 -22.39 -21.12
C GLU A 349 -0.79 -22.59 -20.08
N ASN A 350 0.23 -21.72 -20.05
CA ASN A 350 1.31 -21.76 -19.07
C ASN A 350 0.81 -21.67 -17.62
N LEU A 351 -0.18 -20.79 -17.37
CA LEU A 351 -0.81 -20.63 -16.05
C LEU A 351 -1.86 -21.71 -15.74
N GLY A 352 -2.36 -22.40 -16.78
CA GLY A 352 -3.45 -23.37 -16.68
C GLY A 352 -4.80 -22.75 -16.27
N ILE A 353 -5.05 -21.50 -16.63
CA ILE A 353 -6.30 -20.78 -16.34
C ILE A 353 -7.33 -20.99 -17.46
N LYS A 354 -8.62 -20.82 -17.13
CA LYS A 354 -9.69 -20.89 -18.14
C LYS A 354 -9.72 -19.63 -18.97
N THR A 355 -10.05 -19.77 -20.26
CA THR A 355 -10.22 -18.63 -21.16
C THR A 355 -11.49 -18.66 -21.98
N ASN A 356 -12.02 -17.48 -22.28
CA ASN A 356 -13.06 -17.27 -23.29
C ASN A 356 -12.63 -16.18 -24.27
N ILE A 357 -12.99 -16.33 -25.55
CA ILE A 357 -12.74 -15.32 -26.59
C ILE A 357 -14.08 -14.71 -26.99
N LEU A 358 -14.19 -13.39 -26.87
CA LEU A 358 -15.37 -12.60 -27.21
C LEU A 358 -14.96 -11.44 -28.16
N PRO A 359 -14.91 -11.68 -29.48
CA PRO A 359 -14.58 -10.63 -30.44
C PRO A 359 -15.55 -9.45 -30.34
N ILE A 360 -15.04 -8.22 -30.37
CA ILE A 360 -15.86 -7.01 -30.16
C ILE A 360 -16.28 -6.32 -31.47
N GLY A 361 -15.89 -6.86 -32.64
CA GLY A 361 -16.12 -6.22 -33.93
C GLY A 361 -17.59 -5.90 -34.23
N GLU A 362 -18.51 -6.83 -33.97
CA GLU A 362 -19.96 -6.59 -34.18
C GLU A 362 -20.50 -5.52 -33.23
N LEU A 363 -20.02 -5.50 -31.98
CA LEU A 363 -20.41 -4.49 -31.00
C LEU A 363 -19.92 -3.11 -31.43
N MET A 364 -18.68 -3.01 -31.91
CA MET A 364 -18.12 -1.76 -32.45
C MET A 364 -18.99 -1.24 -33.60
N GLN A 365 -19.30 -2.09 -34.59
CA GLN A 365 -20.15 -1.71 -35.73
C GLN A 365 -21.55 -1.24 -35.29
N SER A 366 -22.12 -1.86 -34.25
CA SER A 366 -23.42 -1.44 -33.71
C SER A 366 -23.36 -0.03 -33.11
N PHE A 367 -22.27 0.31 -32.41
CA PHE A 367 -22.08 1.66 -31.89
C PHE A 367 -21.82 2.66 -33.02
N ASP A 368 -20.99 2.32 -33.99
CA ASP A 368 -20.71 3.15 -35.17
C ASP A 368 -22.01 3.48 -35.91
N HIS A 369 -22.87 2.48 -36.14
CA HIS A 369 -24.18 2.69 -36.75
C HIS A 369 -25.09 3.61 -35.93
N THR A 370 -25.04 3.50 -34.61
CA THR A 370 -25.87 4.33 -33.70
C THR A 370 -25.38 5.79 -33.68
N LEU A 371 -24.07 6.01 -33.80
CA LEU A 371 -23.44 7.33 -33.69
C LEU A 371 -23.22 8.01 -35.05
N VAL A 372 -23.45 7.31 -36.16
CA VAL A 372 -23.08 7.76 -37.52
C VAL A 372 -23.60 9.15 -37.87
N GLU A 373 -24.86 9.46 -37.55
CA GLU A 373 -25.43 10.78 -37.86
C GLU A 373 -24.81 11.88 -37.00
N LEU A 374 -24.48 11.58 -35.74
CA LEU A 374 -23.89 12.55 -34.81
C LEU A 374 -22.42 12.82 -35.12
N PHE A 375 -21.69 11.81 -35.61
CA PHE A 375 -20.27 11.91 -35.97
C PHE A 375 -20.06 12.19 -37.47
N ALA A 376 -21.14 12.44 -38.23
CA ALA A 376 -21.04 12.73 -39.64
C ALA A 376 -20.14 13.95 -39.90
N GLY A 377 -19.10 13.76 -40.71
CA GLY A 377 -18.14 14.82 -41.07
C GLY A 377 -17.02 15.05 -40.05
N THR A 378 -16.90 14.24 -39.00
CA THR A 378 -15.73 14.25 -38.10
C THR A 378 -14.70 13.19 -38.50
N GLU A 379 -13.43 13.42 -38.13
CA GLU A 379 -12.37 12.42 -38.30
C GLU A 379 -12.38 11.43 -37.14
N PHE A 380 -11.97 10.18 -37.42
CA PHE A 380 -11.76 9.16 -36.39
C PHE A 380 -10.73 9.63 -35.36
N GLY A 381 -11.01 9.44 -34.08
CA GLY A 381 -10.09 9.84 -33.02
C GLY A 381 -10.33 9.16 -31.68
N ILE A 382 -10.09 9.94 -30.61
CA ILE A 382 -10.09 9.45 -29.23
C ILE A 382 -11.47 8.88 -28.82
N ALA A 383 -12.56 9.34 -29.43
CA ALA A 383 -13.89 8.85 -29.11
C ALA A 383 -14.06 7.36 -29.50
N GLU A 384 -13.67 7.02 -30.73
CA GLU A 384 -13.74 5.68 -31.29
C GLU A 384 -12.69 4.74 -30.68
N GLU A 385 -11.47 5.23 -30.41
CA GLU A 385 -10.44 4.48 -29.67
C GLU A 385 -10.97 4.07 -28.28
N ASN A 386 -11.52 5.04 -27.52
CA ASN A 386 -12.05 4.78 -26.17
C ASN A 386 -13.29 3.89 -26.16
N LEU A 387 -14.09 3.90 -27.24
CA LEU A 387 -15.29 3.09 -27.33
C LEU A 387 -14.95 1.59 -27.27
N GLN A 388 -13.86 1.17 -27.92
CA GLN A 388 -13.38 -0.21 -27.84
C GLN A 388 -13.09 -0.64 -26.40
N SER A 389 -12.36 0.19 -25.65
CA SER A 389 -12.06 -0.06 -24.24
C SER A 389 -13.34 -0.15 -23.39
N ARG A 390 -14.34 0.71 -23.64
CA ARG A 390 -15.63 0.69 -22.93
C ARG A 390 -16.47 -0.55 -23.24
N ILE A 391 -16.47 -1.02 -24.50
CA ILE A 391 -17.13 -2.27 -24.88
C ILE A 391 -16.51 -3.44 -24.09
N ARG A 392 -15.18 -3.52 -24.05
CA ARG A 392 -14.46 -4.54 -23.27
C ARG A 392 -14.80 -4.46 -21.78
N GLY A 393 -14.77 -3.25 -21.22
CA GLY A 393 -15.14 -3.00 -19.84
C GLY A 393 -16.58 -3.44 -19.51
N ASN A 394 -17.53 -3.21 -20.41
CA ASN A 394 -18.92 -3.63 -20.25
C ASN A 394 -19.08 -5.16 -20.29
N LEU A 395 -18.39 -5.84 -21.19
CA LEU A 395 -18.41 -7.31 -21.27
C LEU A 395 -17.87 -7.94 -19.98
N LEU A 396 -16.73 -7.46 -19.49
CA LEU A 396 -16.13 -7.94 -18.24
C LEU A 396 -17.04 -7.70 -17.04
N MET A 397 -17.66 -6.52 -16.94
CA MET A 397 -18.64 -6.24 -15.88
C MET A 397 -19.90 -7.10 -16.00
N ALA A 398 -20.38 -7.38 -17.22
CA ALA A 398 -21.52 -8.28 -17.41
C ALA A 398 -21.21 -9.71 -16.94
N ILE A 399 -20.01 -10.21 -17.21
CA ILE A 399 -19.53 -11.51 -16.73
C ILE A 399 -19.41 -11.50 -15.20
N ALA A 400 -18.76 -10.49 -14.64
CA ALA A 400 -18.61 -10.31 -13.20
C ALA A 400 -19.98 -10.32 -12.48
N ASN A 401 -20.94 -9.56 -12.99
CA ASN A 401 -22.30 -9.51 -12.43
C ASN A 401 -23.05 -10.84 -12.57
N LYS A 402 -22.88 -11.54 -13.70
CA LYS A 402 -23.60 -12.80 -13.97
C LYS A 402 -23.13 -13.93 -13.05
N PHE A 403 -21.84 -14.01 -12.78
CA PHE A 403 -21.23 -15.12 -12.05
C PHE A 403 -20.76 -14.76 -10.64
N GLY A 404 -20.86 -13.49 -10.24
CA GLY A 404 -20.37 -13.00 -8.95
C GLY A 404 -18.84 -13.00 -8.85
N TYR A 405 -18.14 -12.76 -9.97
CA TYR A 405 -16.67 -12.74 -10.01
C TYR A 405 -16.15 -11.35 -9.67
N LEU A 406 -15.00 -11.30 -9.00
CA LEU A 406 -14.27 -10.04 -8.83
C LEU A 406 -13.55 -9.69 -10.14
N LEU A 407 -13.88 -8.55 -10.74
CA LEU A 407 -13.15 -8.03 -11.89
C LEU A 407 -11.84 -7.38 -11.44
N LEU A 408 -10.72 -7.87 -11.95
CA LEU A 408 -9.39 -7.29 -11.73
C LEU A 408 -9.03 -6.34 -12.88
N SER A 409 -8.73 -5.08 -12.56
CA SER A 409 -8.17 -4.11 -13.51
C SER A 409 -6.64 -4.28 -13.60
N THR A 410 -6.11 -4.02 -14.79
CA THR A 410 -4.71 -4.26 -15.14
C THR A 410 -3.89 -2.99 -15.35
N GLY A 411 -4.45 -1.80 -15.09
CA GLY A 411 -3.72 -0.55 -15.26
C GLY A 411 -2.55 -0.42 -14.26
N ASN A 412 -1.36 -0.06 -14.76
CA ASN A 412 -0.17 0.14 -13.93
C ASN A 412 -0.04 1.59 -13.41
N LYS A 413 0.92 1.84 -12.52
CA LYS A 413 1.11 3.16 -11.91
C LYS A 413 1.45 4.25 -12.92
N SER A 414 2.25 3.92 -13.93
CA SER A 414 2.70 4.88 -14.95
C SER A 414 1.52 5.37 -15.79
N GLU A 415 0.64 4.45 -16.21
CA GLU A 415 -0.60 4.76 -16.93
C GLU A 415 -1.56 5.58 -16.06
N MET A 416 -1.78 5.18 -14.80
CA MET A 416 -2.63 5.91 -13.87
C MET A 416 -2.10 7.32 -13.56
N ALA A 417 -0.77 7.47 -13.50
CA ALA A 417 -0.14 8.75 -13.23
C ALA A 417 -0.42 9.78 -14.32
N VAL A 418 -0.25 9.40 -15.58
CA VAL A 418 -0.43 10.33 -16.72
C VAL A 418 -1.82 10.26 -17.35
N GLY A 419 -2.70 9.40 -16.83
CA GLY A 419 -4.06 9.20 -17.32
C GLY A 419 -4.13 8.53 -18.68
N TYR A 420 -3.15 7.68 -19.00
CA TYR A 420 -3.13 6.85 -20.20
C TYR A 420 -4.05 5.63 -20.02
N CYS A 421 -5.32 5.93 -19.83
CA CYS A 421 -6.37 4.97 -19.48
C CYS A 421 -7.73 5.50 -19.92
N THR A 422 -8.68 4.59 -20.10
CA THR A 422 -10.04 4.89 -20.52
C THR A 422 -10.99 4.76 -19.34
N LEU A 423 -11.61 5.86 -18.94
CA LEU A 423 -12.71 5.82 -17.97
C LEU A 423 -13.83 4.93 -18.48
N TYR A 424 -14.25 4.02 -17.61
CA TYR A 424 -15.27 3.01 -17.86
C TYR A 424 -14.87 1.95 -18.91
N GLY A 425 -13.57 1.86 -19.22
CA GLY A 425 -12.97 0.87 -20.10
C GLY A 425 -11.97 0.00 -19.36
N ASP A 426 -10.68 0.19 -19.64
CA ASP A 426 -9.57 -0.52 -18.98
C ASP A 426 -9.50 -0.28 -17.45
N MET A 427 -10.07 0.83 -16.97
CA MET A 427 -10.19 1.13 -15.54
C MET A 427 -11.29 0.31 -14.83
N ASN A 428 -12.15 -0.42 -15.55
CA ASN A 428 -13.20 -1.20 -14.91
C ASN A 428 -12.61 -2.31 -14.03
N GLY A 429 -13.06 -2.37 -12.79
CA GLY A 429 -12.71 -3.43 -11.85
C GLY A 429 -13.21 -3.16 -10.45
N GLY A 430 -13.18 -4.20 -9.63
CA GLY A 430 -13.35 -4.09 -8.17
C GLY A 430 -12.01 -3.93 -7.44
N LEU A 431 -10.89 -4.21 -8.11
CA LEU A 431 -9.52 -4.07 -7.59
C LEU A 431 -8.55 -3.80 -8.75
N ALA A 432 -7.69 -2.78 -8.66
CA ALA A 432 -6.59 -2.55 -9.59
C ALA A 432 -5.28 -3.08 -9.00
N VAL A 433 -4.92 -4.30 -9.40
CA VAL A 433 -3.88 -5.10 -8.75
C VAL A 433 -2.51 -4.42 -8.80
N ILE A 434 -2.17 -3.82 -9.93
CA ILE A 434 -0.85 -3.23 -10.17
C ILE A 434 -0.88 -1.70 -10.32
N ALA A 435 -1.94 -1.04 -9.83
CA ALA A 435 -2.09 0.42 -9.93
C ALA A 435 -1.00 1.22 -9.20
N ASP A 436 -0.24 0.58 -8.30
CA ASP A 436 0.93 1.19 -7.63
C ASP A 436 2.28 0.58 -8.07
N VAL A 437 2.31 -0.20 -9.16
CA VAL A 437 3.53 -0.76 -9.76
C VAL A 437 3.90 0.05 -11.01
N PRO A 438 5.07 0.72 -11.06
CA PRO A 438 5.55 1.39 -12.28
C PRO A 438 5.78 0.39 -13.43
N LYS A 439 5.64 0.83 -14.68
CA LYS A 439 5.79 -0.02 -15.87
C LYS A 439 7.16 -0.71 -15.92
N THR A 440 8.22 0.03 -15.63
CA THR A 440 9.59 -0.51 -15.52
C THR A 440 9.66 -1.67 -14.51
N ARG A 441 8.94 -1.54 -13.39
CA ARG A 441 8.85 -2.59 -12.37
C ARG A 441 7.96 -3.76 -12.79
N VAL A 442 6.92 -3.54 -13.59
CA VAL A 442 6.11 -4.61 -14.22
C VAL A 442 7.01 -5.53 -15.05
N TYR A 443 7.83 -4.96 -15.95
CA TYR A 443 8.78 -5.77 -16.73
C TYR A 443 9.79 -6.52 -15.85
N SER A 444 10.36 -5.83 -14.84
CA SER A 444 11.29 -6.45 -13.88
C SER A 444 10.66 -7.65 -13.15
N LEU A 445 9.40 -7.54 -12.72
CA LEU A 445 8.66 -8.64 -12.09
C LEU A 445 8.43 -9.81 -13.04
N CYS A 446 8.06 -9.53 -14.30
CA CYS A 446 7.84 -10.57 -15.29
C CYS A 446 9.13 -11.33 -15.63
N HIS A 447 10.26 -10.63 -15.79
CA HIS A 447 11.57 -11.28 -15.96
C HIS A 447 11.96 -12.09 -14.73
N TRP A 448 11.69 -11.58 -13.51
CA TRP A 448 11.92 -12.33 -12.28
C TRP A 448 11.08 -13.60 -12.23
N LEU A 449 9.80 -13.57 -12.61
CA LEU A 449 8.95 -14.76 -12.69
C LEU A 449 9.51 -15.81 -13.65
N ASN A 450 10.04 -15.37 -14.79
CA ASN A 450 10.59 -16.25 -15.82
C ASN A 450 11.97 -16.84 -15.49
N ARG A 451 12.61 -16.46 -14.37
CA ARG A 451 14.00 -16.82 -14.05
C ARG A 451 14.29 -18.33 -13.97
N HIS A 452 13.26 -19.16 -13.76
CA HIS A 452 13.36 -20.62 -13.66
C HIS A 452 12.60 -21.37 -14.75
N GLY A 453 12.03 -20.65 -15.72
CA GLY A 453 11.21 -21.22 -16.79
C GLY A 453 10.20 -20.19 -17.32
N GLU A 454 9.80 -20.33 -18.57
CA GLU A 454 8.85 -19.40 -19.18
C GLU A 454 7.45 -19.57 -18.56
N ILE A 455 7.01 -18.56 -17.81
CA ILE A 455 5.62 -18.44 -17.33
C ILE A 455 4.91 -17.43 -18.22
N ILE A 456 5.51 -16.25 -18.36
CA ILE A 456 5.03 -15.18 -19.23
C ILE A 456 5.75 -15.33 -20.58
N PRO A 457 5.05 -15.55 -21.70
CA PRO A 457 5.69 -15.72 -23.00
C PRO A 457 6.69 -14.62 -23.34
N GLU A 458 7.90 -14.97 -23.80
CA GLU A 458 8.98 -14.00 -24.05
C GLU A 458 8.56 -12.88 -25.02
N ASN A 459 7.71 -13.20 -26.00
CA ASN A 459 7.20 -12.22 -26.96
C ASN A 459 6.41 -11.08 -26.30
N ILE A 460 5.74 -11.34 -25.15
CA ILE A 460 5.05 -10.30 -24.35
C ILE A 460 6.06 -9.33 -23.74
N LEU A 461 7.27 -9.80 -23.42
CA LEU A 461 8.32 -9.02 -22.75
C LEU A 461 9.14 -8.20 -23.74
N THR A 462 9.31 -8.68 -24.97
CA THR A 462 10.14 -8.02 -25.99
C THR A 462 9.38 -7.08 -26.91
N LYS A 463 8.06 -7.26 -27.07
CA LYS A 463 7.27 -6.41 -27.98
C LYS A 463 7.02 -5.02 -27.39
N ALA A 464 6.86 -4.03 -28.27
CA ALA A 464 6.49 -2.70 -27.87
C ALA A 464 5.10 -2.70 -27.19
N PRO A 465 4.93 -2.03 -26.04
CA PRO A 465 3.65 -1.97 -25.36
C PRO A 465 2.63 -1.15 -26.17
N SER A 466 1.38 -1.63 -26.19
CA SER A 466 0.30 -1.08 -26.99
C SER A 466 -1.07 -1.45 -26.44
N ALA A 467 -2.04 -0.54 -26.56
CA ALA A 467 -3.46 -0.78 -26.30
C ALA A 467 -4.26 -1.32 -27.51
N GLU A 468 -3.64 -1.39 -28.70
CA GLU A 468 -4.25 -1.86 -29.97
C GLU A 468 -5.65 -1.27 -30.26
N LEU A 469 -5.85 0.03 -29.99
CA LEU A 469 -7.10 0.76 -30.25
C LEU A 469 -7.16 1.31 -31.68
N LYS A 470 -6.02 1.40 -32.38
CA LYS A 470 -5.93 1.73 -33.81
C LYS A 470 -4.80 0.95 -34.48
N PRO A 471 -4.78 0.84 -35.84
CA PRO A 471 -3.74 0.11 -36.55
C PRO A 471 -2.33 0.60 -36.23
N GLY A 472 -1.45 -0.31 -35.83
CA GLY A 472 -0.02 -0.04 -35.60
C GLY A 472 0.32 0.81 -34.37
N GLN A 473 -0.64 1.03 -33.46
CA GLN A 473 -0.45 1.85 -32.26
C GLN A 473 0.68 1.32 -31.37
N ILE A 474 1.48 2.22 -30.81
CA ILE A 474 2.38 1.96 -29.68
C ILE A 474 2.21 3.05 -28.61
N ASP A 475 2.50 2.73 -27.35
CA ASP A 475 2.33 3.71 -26.26
C ASP A 475 3.23 4.95 -26.44
N GLN A 476 4.40 4.76 -27.08
CA GLN A 476 5.35 5.83 -27.40
C GLN A 476 4.82 6.86 -28.41
N ASP A 477 3.70 6.58 -29.09
CA ASP A 477 2.99 7.59 -29.90
C ASP A 477 2.48 8.75 -29.03
N SER A 478 2.24 8.50 -27.74
CA SER A 478 1.62 9.44 -26.80
C SER A 478 2.43 9.69 -25.53
N LEU A 479 3.39 8.83 -25.20
CA LEU A 479 4.19 8.88 -23.97
C LEU A 479 5.69 8.94 -24.29
N PRO A 480 6.52 9.57 -23.44
CA PRO A 480 7.95 9.31 -23.50
C PRO A 480 8.25 7.84 -23.14
N PRO A 481 9.46 7.32 -23.48
CA PRO A 481 9.88 5.99 -23.05
C PRO A 481 9.68 5.78 -21.55
N TYR A 482 9.23 4.59 -21.14
CA TYR A 482 8.85 4.32 -19.76
C TYR A 482 9.99 4.51 -18.74
N GLU A 483 11.24 4.23 -19.11
CA GLU A 483 12.41 4.52 -18.25
C GLU A 483 12.52 6.01 -17.90
N ILE A 484 12.25 6.89 -18.87
CA ILE A 484 12.27 8.35 -18.67
C ILE A 484 11.01 8.78 -17.90
N LEU A 485 9.85 8.24 -18.29
CA LEU A 485 8.57 8.56 -17.65
C LEU A 485 8.60 8.21 -16.16
N ASP A 486 8.99 6.98 -15.82
CA ASP A 486 8.95 6.47 -14.46
C ASP A 486 9.95 7.20 -13.56
N ASP A 487 11.14 7.58 -14.05
CA ASP A 487 12.07 8.40 -13.26
C ASP A 487 11.53 9.82 -12.99
N ILE A 488 10.90 10.47 -13.99
CA ILE A 488 10.23 11.76 -13.79
C ILE A 488 9.11 11.62 -12.76
N LEU A 489 8.28 10.57 -12.88
CA LEU A 489 7.18 10.31 -11.95
C LEU A 489 7.70 10.03 -10.53
N GLN A 490 8.78 9.26 -10.38
CA GLN A 490 9.43 9.00 -9.09
C GLN A 490 9.85 10.31 -8.43
N ARG A 491 10.55 11.17 -9.17
CA ARG A 491 11.02 12.46 -8.67
C ARG A 491 9.88 13.41 -8.30
N LEU A 492 8.85 13.45 -9.13
CA LEU A 492 7.71 14.35 -8.95
C LEU A 492 6.80 13.91 -7.79
N ILE A 493 6.43 12.62 -7.74
CA ILE A 493 5.40 12.09 -6.85
C ILE A 493 5.97 11.74 -5.47
N HIS A 494 7.11 11.03 -5.46
CA HIS A 494 7.72 10.50 -4.24
C HIS A 494 8.75 11.46 -3.65
N ASN A 495 9.63 12.02 -4.47
CA ASN A 495 10.71 12.89 -3.97
C ASN A 495 10.29 14.36 -3.84
N HIS A 496 9.07 14.71 -4.23
CA HIS A 496 8.54 16.08 -4.20
C HIS A 496 9.42 17.12 -4.92
N GLN A 497 10.14 16.71 -5.96
CA GLN A 497 11.00 17.61 -6.72
C GLN A 497 10.17 18.53 -7.61
N SER A 498 10.56 19.80 -7.65
CA SER A 498 10.03 20.78 -8.60
C SER A 498 10.50 20.49 -10.03
N ALA A 499 9.79 21.03 -11.04
CA ALA A 499 10.18 20.91 -12.44
C ALA A 499 11.65 21.31 -12.69
N ALA A 500 12.11 22.41 -12.09
CA ALA A 500 13.49 22.86 -12.20
C ALA A 500 14.51 21.87 -11.63
N GLN A 501 14.19 21.21 -10.51
CA GLN A 501 15.05 20.18 -9.91
C GLN A 501 15.10 18.92 -10.79
N ILE A 502 13.99 18.55 -11.42
CA ILE A 502 13.93 17.41 -12.34
C ILE A 502 14.75 17.70 -13.60
N VAL A 503 14.61 18.89 -14.20
CA VAL A 503 15.44 19.31 -15.35
C VAL A 503 16.91 19.38 -14.98
N ALA A 504 17.25 19.91 -13.81
CA ALA A 504 18.63 19.94 -13.31
C ALA A 504 19.24 18.55 -13.11
N SER A 505 18.40 17.50 -12.97
CA SER A 505 18.85 16.10 -12.92
C SER A 505 19.12 15.46 -14.29
N GLY A 506 18.96 16.21 -15.39
CA GLY A 506 19.33 15.78 -16.74
C GLY A 506 18.15 15.46 -17.67
N HIS A 507 16.91 15.67 -17.22
CA HIS A 507 15.72 15.46 -18.06
C HIS A 507 15.45 16.65 -18.99
N ASP A 508 14.96 16.35 -20.19
CA ASP A 508 14.52 17.36 -21.14
C ASP A 508 13.33 18.17 -20.59
N ALA A 509 13.44 19.50 -20.66
CA ALA A 509 12.44 20.40 -20.08
C ALA A 509 11.05 20.24 -20.72
N ALA A 510 10.97 20.04 -22.05
CA ALA A 510 9.70 19.87 -22.72
C ALA A 510 9.02 18.55 -22.33
N ILE A 511 9.80 17.48 -22.12
CA ILE A 511 9.28 16.20 -21.61
C ILE A 511 8.76 16.36 -20.18
N VAL A 512 9.54 16.96 -19.27
CA VAL A 512 9.13 17.19 -17.88
C VAL A 512 7.83 17.99 -17.83
N ASP A 513 7.74 19.07 -18.60
CA ASP A 513 6.57 19.93 -18.65
C ASP A 513 5.33 19.18 -19.16
N ARG A 514 5.50 18.35 -20.20
CA ARG A 514 4.43 17.49 -20.73
C ARG A 514 3.95 16.49 -19.69
N VAL A 515 4.86 15.79 -19.00
CA VAL A 515 4.51 14.80 -17.97
C VAL A 515 3.74 15.45 -16.81
N ILE A 516 4.20 16.60 -16.30
CA ILE A 516 3.51 17.34 -15.23
C ILE A 516 2.08 17.73 -15.66
N GLN A 517 1.90 18.20 -16.90
CA GLN A 517 0.57 18.52 -17.43
C GLN A 517 -0.33 17.30 -17.51
N MET A 518 0.19 16.16 -17.97
CA MET A 518 -0.57 14.91 -18.04
C MET A 518 -0.98 14.44 -16.63
N VAL A 519 -0.05 14.48 -15.67
CA VAL A 519 -0.34 14.12 -14.27
C VAL A 519 -1.44 14.99 -13.68
N SER A 520 -1.37 16.31 -13.88
CA SER A 520 -2.38 17.25 -13.40
C SER A 520 -3.76 16.97 -14.01
N ARG A 521 -3.84 16.78 -15.34
CA ARG A 521 -5.11 16.53 -16.04
C ARG A 521 -5.72 15.18 -15.72
N ALA A 522 -4.93 14.20 -15.29
CA ALA A 522 -5.40 12.86 -15.01
C ALA A 522 -6.10 12.70 -13.63
N GLU A 523 -6.14 13.75 -12.80
CA GLU A 523 -6.70 13.67 -11.45
C GLU A 523 -8.17 13.20 -11.42
N PHE A 524 -9.01 13.68 -12.35
CA PHE A 524 -10.42 13.26 -12.41
C PHE A 524 -10.60 11.78 -12.75
N LYS A 525 -9.64 11.18 -13.49
CA LYS A 525 -9.66 9.74 -13.81
C LYS A 525 -9.28 8.94 -12.56
N ARG A 526 -8.15 9.27 -11.93
CA ARG A 526 -7.66 8.59 -10.72
C ARG A 526 -8.67 8.56 -9.58
N ARG A 527 -9.46 9.62 -9.42
CA ARG A 527 -10.51 9.71 -8.39
C ARG A 527 -11.67 8.73 -8.59
N GLN A 528 -11.77 8.12 -9.78
CA GLN A 528 -12.76 7.10 -10.13
C GLN A 528 -12.13 5.72 -10.34
N ALA A 529 -10.82 5.58 -10.13
CA ALA A 529 -10.17 4.28 -10.19
C ALA A 529 -10.65 3.38 -9.05
N PRO A 530 -10.73 2.06 -9.27
CA PRO A 530 -10.96 1.12 -8.18
C PRO A 530 -9.79 1.18 -7.17
N PRO A 531 -9.97 0.62 -5.96
CA PRO A 531 -8.88 0.49 -4.99
C PRO A 531 -7.65 -0.16 -5.63
N GLY A 532 -6.47 0.44 -5.41
CA GLY A 532 -5.20 -0.06 -5.91
C GLY A 532 -4.35 -0.60 -4.76
N LEU A 533 -3.70 -1.75 -4.96
CA LEU A 533 -2.79 -2.30 -3.94
C LEU A 533 -1.54 -1.42 -3.82
N LYS A 534 -1.36 -0.79 -2.67
CA LYS A 534 -0.22 0.10 -2.37
C LYS A 534 1.03 -0.72 -2.05
N ILE A 535 2.11 -0.44 -2.78
CA ILE A 535 3.45 -1.00 -2.54
C ILE A 535 4.53 0.08 -2.40
N THR A 536 4.19 1.34 -2.67
CA THR A 536 5.11 2.48 -2.57
C THR A 536 4.70 3.43 -1.47
N ASP A 537 5.60 4.32 -1.05
CA ASP A 537 5.30 5.34 -0.03
C ASP A 537 4.18 6.31 -0.42
N ARG A 538 3.78 6.35 -1.70
CA ARG A 538 2.68 7.21 -2.15
C ARG A 538 1.91 6.58 -3.32
N ALA A 539 0.82 5.93 -2.99
CA ALA A 539 -0.12 5.40 -3.96
C ALA A 539 -1.18 6.44 -4.34
N PHE A 540 -1.72 6.31 -5.55
CA PHE A 540 -2.89 7.08 -5.95
C PHE A 540 -4.13 6.60 -5.19
N GLY A 541 -4.89 7.52 -4.61
CA GLY A 541 -5.97 7.22 -3.66
C GLY A 541 -5.73 7.92 -2.32
N THR A 542 -5.70 7.15 -1.24
CA THR A 542 -5.56 7.64 0.14
C THR A 542 -4.32 8.53 0.36
N GLY A 543 -3.17 8.11 -0.20
CA GLY A 543 -1.87 8.81 -0.13
C GLY A 543 -1.67 9.99 -1.11
N TRP A 544 -2.58 10.17 -2.08
CA TRP A 544 -2.50 11.22 -3.09
C TRP A 544 -3.75 12.11 -3.08
N ARG A 545 -3.63 13.29 -2.48
CA ARG A 545 -4.73 14.23 -2.28
C ARG A 545 -4.50 15.50 -3.11
N MET A 546 -4.97 15.50 -4.36
CA MET A 546 -4.92 16.68 -5.24
C MET A 546 -6.32 17.16 -5.64
N PRO A 547 -6.52 18.47 -5.85
CA PRO A 547 -7.78 19.00 -6.35
C PRO A 547 -7.99 18.63 -7.83
N ILE A 548 -9.21 18.20 -8.18
CA ILE A 548 -9.62 17.98 -9.58
C ILE A 548 -9.76 19.32 -10.30
N ALA A 549 -10.51 20.26 -9.72
CA ALA A 549 -10.74 21.59 -10.28
C ALA A 549 -9.55 22.51 -9.95
N SER A 550 -8.45 22.33 -10.67
CA SER A 550 -7.21 23.10 -10.47
C SER A 550 -6.56 23.49 -11.79
N ASN A 551 -6.11 24.73 -11.87
CA ASN A 551 -5.31 25.25 -12.98
C ASN A 551 -3.82 25.37 -12.63
N TRP A 552 -3.40 24.86 -11.46
CA TRP A 552 -2.00 24.88 -11.06
C TRP A 552 -1.20 23.85 -11.87
N VAL A 553 -0.35 24.36 -12.77
CA VAL A 553 0.65 23.57 -13.50
C VAL A 553 2.00 24.23 -13.20
N GLY A 554 2.84 23.57 -12.40
CA GLY A 554 4.05 24.16 -11.76
C GLY A 554 5.09 24.80 -12.70
N VAL A 555 4.90 24.67 -14.01
CA VAL A 555 5.76 25.18 -15.09
C VAL A 555 5.45 26.64 -15.47
N LYS A 556 4.16 27.01 -15.51
CA LYS A 556 3.73 28.31 -16.09
C LYS A 556 4.30 29.54 -15.37
N ASN A 557 4.77 29.38 -14.12
CA ASN A 557 5.28 30.48 -13.31
C ASN A 557 6.81 30.63 -13.33
N ILE A 558 7.55 29.71 -13.96
CA ILE A 558 9.03 29.79 -14.01
C ILE A 558 9.49 30.52 -15.28
N TYR A 559 8.84 30.27 -16.43
CA TYR A 559 9.25 30.85 -17.71
C TYR A 559 8.57 32.18 -18.06
N HIS A 560 7.46 32.57 -17.39
CA HIS A 560 6.83 33.87 -17.61
C HIS A 560 7.49 35.04 -16.85
N ASN A 561 8.44 34.78 -15.95
CA ASN A 561 9.18 35.83 -15.23
C ASN A 561 10.58 36.11 -15.81
N GLN A 562 10.89 35.63 -17.02
CA GLN A 562 12.16 35.92 -17.71
C GLN A 562 12.00 36.69 -19.04
N THR A 563 10.96 37.52 -19.17
CA THR A 563 10.89 38.54 -20.23
C THR A 563 10.99 39.95 -19.63
N THR A 564 12.23 40.45 -19.59
CA THR A 564 12.70 41.86 -19.73
C THR A 564 12.00 42.99 -18.95
N PRO A 565 12.72 43.71 -18.08
CA PRO A 565 12.64 45.16 -18.01
C PRO A 565 13.58 45.76 -19.08
N ASN A 566 13.03 46.57 -19.98
CA ASN A 566 13.80 47.41 -20.91
C ASN A 566 14.82 48.26 -20.15
N LEU A 567 16.10 47.92 -20.29
CA LEU A 567 17.22 48.82 -20.06
C LEU A 567 17.80 49.13 -21.44
N VAL A 568 17.29 50.20 -22.06
CA VAL A 568 17.97 50.85 -23.18
C VAL A 568 19.14 51.62 -22.59
N CYS A 569 20.36 51.19 -22.88
CA CYS A 569 21.54 52.04 -22.74
C CYS A 569 22.61 51.68 -23.77
N CYS A 570 23.21 52.74 -24.31
CA CYS A 570 24.36 52.83 -25.22
C CYS A 570 24.02 52.62 -26.71
N VAL A 571 24.39 53.52 -27.64
CA VAL A 571 25.74 54.09 -27.83
C VAL A 571 25.71 55.56 -28.28
N ALA A 572 26.81 56.23 -27.95
CA ALA A 572 27.25 57.62 -28.09
C ALA A 572 27.12 58.32 -29.45
N GLU A 573 27.07 59.67 -29.39
CA GLU A 573 27.81 60.56 -30.28
C GLU A 573 28.13 61.90 -29.56
N ASP A 574 29.40 62.29 -29.61
CA ASP A 574 29.98 63.57 -29.16
C ASP A 574 29.44 64.75 -29.99
N THR A 575 29.16 65.90 -29.35
CA THR A 575 29.70 67.22 -29.77
C THR A 575 29.31 68.35 -28.80
N GLN A 576 30.37 68.92 -28.20
CA GLN A 576 30.69 70.34 -27.98
C GLN A 576 29.61 71.44 -27.83
N GLU A 577 29.96 72.37 -26.90
CA GLU A 577 29.64 73.82 -26.89
C GLU A 577 28.18 74.21 -26.64
N GLN A 578 27.79 75.32 -25.99
CA GLN A 578 28.36 76.34 -25.10
C GLN A 578 27.16 77.28 -24.83
N ILE A 579 27.02 77.81 -23.60
CA ILE A 579 26.52 79.16 -23.29
C ILE A 579 24.99 79.47 -23.37
N LYS A 580 24.54 79.98 -22.20
CA LYS A 580 23.38 80.83 -21.84
C LYS A 580 22.05 80.18 -21.48
#